data_AF-A0A4U0VYT2-F1
#
_entry.id   AF-A0A4U0VYT2-F1
#
_cell.length_a   1.000
_cell.length_b   1.000
_cell.length_c   1.000
_cell.angle_alpha   90.00
_cell.angle_beta   90.00
_cell.angle_gamma   90.00
#
_symmetry.space_group_name_H-M   'P 1'
#
loop_
_entity.id
_entity.type
_entity.pdbx_description
1 polymer ?
#
loop_
_entity_poly.entity_id
_entity_poly.type
_entity_poly.pdbx_seq_one_letter_code
_entity_poly.pdbx_strand_id
1 'polypeptide(L)'
;MAASGYFNTLVLLGSGHRQWAGDDKPSVLDSCETFALSDEDGGALVAQAGDLAQILTDGSFFYSRNIDYSLRLSRRKAQRSQLKQVAFQPLARDGSQPEEAATRLSIAGPHVWNSFMLEPFFALGETLAGSERTILYEDFLLPLVRGFFGVEHVRHGPVTLEVHIISRRDWHREGTRFAKRGIDADGNVAAFAETEFQLRVLPSANTLEQTVSFVQVRGSVPAYWTEKPREYGALRVKISKNAVNESLDPFERHLRHLAAEYGPVHAMAYLHGPYHGLLDAEAHLLQVYKQLVEEVQRSPDSLAGQITLDPIGLNPKNPKLIPDEIGGMADEFLDQSGWTHVAGDARGPHAELVREQNGVLRINCRECVSFHFSHFFQ
;
A
#
# COMPACT_ATOMS: atom_id res chain seq x y z
N MET A 1 -19.81 43.62 19.98
CA MET A 1 -19.96 42.17 19.81
C MET A 1 -19.41 41.79 18.44
N ALA A 2 -18.14 41.46 18.39
CA ALA A 2 -17.52 40.77 17.26
C ALA A 2 -16.52 39.80 17.91
N ALA A 3 -16.94 38.55 18.11
CA ALA A 3 -16.04 37.50 18.54
C ALA A 3 -15.08 37.24 17.36
N SER A 4 -13.81 37.58 17.53
CA SER A 4 -12.76 37.13 16.61
C SER A 4 -12.61 35.63 16.80
N GLY A 5 -13.23 34.84 15.91
CA GLY A 5 -12.97 33.40 15.84
C GLY A 5 -11.52 33.19 15.46
N TYR A 6 -10.73 32.64 16.39
CA TYR A 6 -9.41 32.12 16.07
C TYR A 6 -9.61 30.89 15.18
N PHE A 7 -9.16 30.97 13.93
CA PHE A 7 -9.09 29.80 13.05
C PHE A 7 -7.96 28.89 13.55
N ASN A 8 -8.31 27.87 14.31
CA ASN A 8 -7.43 26.77 14.68
C ASN A 8 -6.86 26.14 13.40
N THR A 9 -5.57 26.32 13.12
CA THR A 9 -4.94 25.91 11.86
C THR A 9 -3.74 25.00 12.15
N LEU A 10 -3.79 23.76 11.67
CA LEU A 10 -2.63 22.89 11.58
C LEU A 10 -1.91 23.21 10.26
N VAL A 11 -0.65 23.63 10.32
CA VAL A 11 0.14 23.94 9.11
C VAL A 11 1.13 22.80 8.88
N LEU A 12 0.92 22.06 7.80
CA LEU A 12 1.87 21.07 7.31
C LEU A 12 2.99 21.78 6.56
N LEU A 13 4.21 21.70 7.10
CA LEU A 13 5.40 22.22 6.44
C LEU A 13 6.21 21.04 5.87
N GLY A 14 6.13 20.83 4.56
CA GLY A 14 7.12 20.00 3.89
C GLY A 14 8.40 20.80 3.69
N SER A 15 9.53 20.34 4.21
CA SER A 15 10.81 20.68 3.59
C SER A 15 10.85 19.92 2.25
N GLY A 16 11.04 20.53 1.09
CA GLY A 16 12.06 21.53 0.81
C GLY A 16 13.43 20.89 0.71
N HIS A 17 13.91 20.21 1.76
CA HIS A 17 15.34 19.99 1.98
C HIS A 17 15.89 18.65 1.51
N ARG A 18 15.08 17.74 0.97
CA ARG A 18 15.59 16.82 -0.06
C ARG A 18 15.10 17.27 -1.42
N GLN A 19 15.65 18.39 -1.89
CA GLN A 19 15.64 18.72 -3.31
C GLN A 19 16.45 17.65 -4.04
N TRP A 20 15.77 16.56 -4.34
CA TRP A 20 16.26 15.61 -5.30
C TRP A 20 16.07 16.28 -6.67
N ALA A 21 17.15 16.58 -7.40
CA ALA A 21 17.04 17.19 -8.72
C ALA A 21 16.17 16.33 -9.66
N GLY A 22 15.14 16.94 -10.27
CA GLY A 22 14.21 16.36 -11.26
C GLY A 22 12.73 16.63 -10.95
N ASP A 23 11.93 17.03 -11.95
CA ASP A 23 10.47 17.31 -11.85
C ASP A 23 9.62 16.05 -11.50
N ASP A 24 10.25 14.88 -11.43
CA ASP A 24 9.62 13.56 -11.30
C ASP A 24 9.59 13.01 -9.86
N LYS A 25 10.02 13.79 -8.86
CA LYS A 25 10.20 13.29 -7.49
C LYS A 25 9.14 13.84 -6.53
N PRO A 26 8.49 12.99 -5.73
CA PRO A 26 7.48 13.44 -4.78
C PRO A 26 8.09 14.32 -3.71
N SER A 27 7.27 15.23 -3.20
CA SER A 27 7.59 15.95 -1.98
C SER A 27 7.35 15.01 -0.79
N VAL A 28 8.27 15.01 0.17
CA VAL A 28 8.16 14.25 1.42
C VAL A 28 7.79 15.23 2.54
N LEU A 29 6.80 14.89 3.35
CA LEU A 29 6.50 15.65 4.56
C LEU A 29 7.46 15.22 5.66
N ASP A 30 8.15 16.17 6.26
CA ASP A 30 9.17 15.93 7.28
C ASP A 30 9.02 16.82 8.52
N SER A 31 8.09 17.78 8.50
CA SER A 31 7.75 18.60 9.66
C SER A 31 6.27 18.97 9.70
N CYS A 32 5.75 19.19 10.89
CA CYS A 32 4.39 19.66 11.12
C CYS A 32 4.45 20.72 12.21
N GLU A 33 3.89 21.90 11.96
CA GLU A 33 3.78 22.96 12.95
C GLU A 33 2.34 23.08 13.43
N THR A 34 2.15 22.97 14.74
CA THR A 34 0.87 23.18 15.41
C THR A 34 0.79 24.62 15.89
N PHE A 35 -0.11 25.42 15.31
CA PHE A 35 -0.35 26.79 15.76
C PHE A 35 -1.58 26.86 16.65
N ALA A 36 -1.38 27.42 17.86
CA ALA A 36 -2.34 27.86 18.86
C ALA A 36 -3.79 27.32 18.71
N LEU A 37 -4.05 26.20 19.37
CA LEU A 37 -5.40 25.70 19.60
C LEU A 37 -5.92 26.31 20.91
N SER A 38 -6.98 27.13 20.84
CA SER A 38 -7.73 27.50 22.03
C SER A 38 -8.75 26.41 22.33
N ASP A 39 -8.73 25.89 23.54
CA ASP A 39 -9.60 24.80 23.98
C ASP A 39 -10.54 25.30 25.07
N GLU A 40 -11.85 25.35 24.78
CA GLU A 40 -12.89 25.59 25.79
C GLU A 40 -13.24 24.30 26.58
N ASP A 41 -12.84 23.13 26.07
CA ASP A 41 -13.20 21.77 26.55
C ASP A 41 -12.02 21.06 27.25
N GLY A 42 -11.26 21.79 28.07
CA GLY A 42 -10.37 21.18 29.07
C GLY A 42 -9.15 20.41 28.52
N GLY A 43 -8.71 20.66 27.28
CA GLY A 43 -7.45 20.15 26.72
C GLY A 43 -7.58 18.93 25.81
N ALA A 44 -8.79 18.42 25.57
CA ALA A 44 -9.03 17.25 24.71
C ALA A 44 -8.67 17.51 23.24
N LEU A 45 -8.98 18.70 22.72
CA LEU A 45 -8.68 19.08 21.34
C LEU A 45 -7.16 19.20 21.14
N VAL A 46 -6.48 19.77 22.13
CA VAL A 46 -5.02 19.90 22.14
C VAL A 46 -4.35 18.51 22.14
N ALA A 47 -4.87 17.57 22.91
CA ALA A 47 -4.35 16.20 22.94
C ALA A 47 -4.52 15.47 21.59
N GLN A 48 -5.71 15.53 21.00
CA GLN A 48 -5.98 14.92 19.68
C GLN A 48 -5.12 15.54 18.57
N ALA A 49 -4.93 16.85 18.60
CA ALA A 49 -4.04 17.52 17.66
C ALA A 49 -2.57 17.14 17.89
N GLY A 50 -2.16 16.94 19.14
CA GLY A 50 -0.85 16.40 19.49
C GLY A 50 -0.61 15.00 18.90
N ASP A 51 -1.59 14.10 19.03
CA ASP A 51 -1.52 12.76 18.43
C ASP A 51 -1.42 12.81 16.90
N LEU A 52 -2.21 13.68 16.26
CA LEU A 52 -2.16 13.90 14.82
C LEU A 52 -0.81 14.47 14.37
N ALA A 53 -0.30 15.47 15.08
CA ALA A 53 1.01 16.06 14.80
C ALA A 53 2.11 14.99 14.92
N GLN A 54 2.06 14.15 15.95
CA GLN A 54 3.00 13.04 16.09
C GLN A 54 2.92 12.06 14.90
N ILE A 55 1.72 11.70 14.45
CA ILE A 55 1.56 10.84 13.27
C ILE A 55 2.20 11.47 12.04
N LEU A 56 2.03 12.78 11.85
CA LEU A 56 2.52 13.54 10.71
C LEU A 56 4.05 13.76 10.75
N THR A 57 4.65 13.86 11.92
CA THR A 57 6.11 13.99 12.09
C THR A 57 6.83 12.64 12.09
N ASP A 58 6.26 11.62 12.74
CA ASP A 58 6.85 10.28 12.81
C ASP A 58 6.57 9.47 11.53
N GLY A 59 5.48 9.82 10.83
CA GLY A 59 5.06 9.20 9.60
C GLY A 59 5.82 9.73 8.40
N SER A 60 6.52 8.86 7.68
CA SER A 60 7.01 9.19 6.35
C SER A 60 5.82 9.28 5.38
N PHE A 61 5.43 10.50 5.01
CA PHE A 61 4.42 10.77 4.00
C PHE A 61 5.05 11.35 2.74
N PHE A 62 4.48 11.02 1.58
CA PHE A 62 4.91 11.57 0.30
C PHE A 62 3.71 11.84 -0.61
N TYR A 63 3.89 12.79 -1.52
CA TYR A 63 2.86 13.19 -2.49
C TYR A 63 3.48 13.74 -3.77
N SER A 64 2.69 13.80 -4.84
CA SER A 64 3.03 14.58 -6.03
C SER A 64 1.79 15.23 -6.60
N ARG A 65 1.96 16.41 -7.20
CA ARG A 65 0.89 17.13 -7.90
C ARG A 65 0.62 16.56 -9.28
N ASN A 66 1.64 15.94 -9.89
CA ASN A 66 1.59 15.51 -11.28
C ASN A 66 1.40 13.99 -11.41
N ILE A 67 1.62 13.26 -10.32
CA ILE A 67 1.63 11.81 -10.30
C ILE A 67 0.88 11.31 -9.07
N ASP A 68 -0.18 10.55 -9.28
CA ASP A 68 -0.88 9.87 -8.20
C ASP A 68 -0.11 8.62 -7.75
N TYR A 69 0.75 8.79 -6.74
CA TYR A 69 1.53 7.69 -6.20
C TYR A 69 0.74 6.72 -5.31
N SER A 70 -0.54 6.98 -5.03
CA SER A 70 -1.41 6.03 -4.35
C SER A 70 -1.72 4.81 -5.22
N LEU A 71 -1.56 4.97 -6.54
CA LEU A 71 -1.78 3.95 -7.56
C LEU A 71 -0.48 3.38 -8.11
N ARG A 72 -0.55 2.09 -8.47
CA ARG A 72 0.50 1.35 -9.19
C ARG A 72 0.68 1.86 -10.61
N LEU A 73 1.83 1.61 -11.21
CA LEU A 73 2.09 1.97 -12.62
C LEU A 73 1.00 1.43 -13.57
N SER A 74 0.58 0.17 -13.43
CA SER A 74 -0.44 -0.42 -14.30
C SER A 74 -1.79 0.28 -14.15
N ARG A 75 -2.25 0.49 -12.90
CA ARG A 75 -3.49 1.20 -12.58
C ARG A 75 -3.51 2.64 -13.12
N ARG A 76 -2.41 3.39 -12.94
CA ARG A 76 -2.26 4.75 -13.50
C ARG A 76 -2.42 4.77 -15.03
N LYS A 77 -1.96 3.72 -15.73
CA LYS A 77 -2.12 3.60 -17.19
C LYS A 77 -3.51 3.15 -17.61
N ALA A 78 -4.12 2.22 -16.88
CA ALA A 78 -5.48 1.77 -17.13
C ALA A 78 -6.49 2.94 -16.98
N GLN A 79 -6.39 3.72 -15.91
CA GLN A 79 -7.26 4.88 -15.66
C GLN A 79 -7.14 5.93 -16.78
N ARG A 80 -5.93 6.25 -17.25
CA ARG A 80 -5.72 7.15 -18.41
C ARG A 80 -6.32 6.61 -19.71
N SER A 81 -6.31 5.30 -19.91
CA SER A 81 -6.90 4.68 -21.11
C SER A 81 -8.43 4.72 -21.07
N GLN A 82 -9.03 4.50 -19.90
CA GLN A 82 -10.47 4.65 -19.68
C GLN A 82 -10.94 6.11 -19.87
N LEU A 83 -10.18 7.09 -19.36
CA LEU A 83 -10.43 8.52 -19.59
C LEU A 83 -10.39 8.88 -21.09
N LYS A 84 -9.48 8.28 -21.87
CA LYS A 84 -9.41 8.48 -23.33
C LYS A 84 -10.57 7.85 -24.12
N GLN A 85 -11.13 6.72 -23.67
CA GLN A 85 -12.29 6.11 -24.33
C GLN A 85 -13.57 6.92 -24.13
N VAL A 86 -13.65 7.67 -23.05
CA VAL A 86 -14.75 8.60 -22.75
C VAL A 86 -14.61 9.90 -23.56
N ALA A 87 -13.39 10.33 -23.85
CA ALA A 87 -13.07 11.58 -24.56
C ALA A 87 -13.47 11.61 -26.06
N PHE A 88 -14.07 10.55 -26.62
CA PHE A 88 -14.49 10.47 -28.02
C PHE A 88 -15.98 10.16 -28.25
N GLN A 89 -16.85 10.39 -27.26
CA GLN A 89 -18.29 10.48 -27.52
C GLN A 89 -18.73 11.95 -27.60
N PRO A 90 -19.38 12.39 -28.69
CA PRO A 90 -20.02 13.70 -28.70
C PRO A 90 -21.06 13.73 -27.59
N LEU A 91 -20.99 14.75 -26.74
CA LEU A 91 -21.90 15.04 -25.63
C LEU A 91 -23.36 14.71 -25.99
N ALA A 92 -23.84 13.55 -25.55
CA ALA A 92 -25.27 13.34 -25.40
C ALA A 92 -25.73 14.16 -24.18
N ARG A 93 -26.92 14.73 -24.28
CA ARG A 93 -27.47 15.77 -23.40
C ARG A 93 -27.87 15.28 -22.00
N ASP A 94 -27.50 14.09 -21.60
CA ASP A 94 -27.72 13.55 -20.25
C ASP A 94 -26.41 13.54 -19.45
N GLY A 95 -26.28 14.54 -18.56
CA GLY A 95 -25.07 14.86 -17.81
C GLY A 95 -24.67 13.85 -16.73
N SER A 96 -24.23 12.65 -17.12
CA SER A 96 -23.36 11.83 -16.29
C SER A 96 -21.97 11.76 -16.93
N GLN A 97 -21.00 12.48 -16.37
CA GLN A 97 -19.62 12.51 -16.86
C GLN A 97 -18.82 11.33 -16.27
N PRO A 98 -18.22 10.46 -17.10
CA PRO A 98 -17.44 9.32 -16.60
C PRO A 98 -16.12 9.72 -15.90
N GLU A 99 -15.60 10.93 -16.15
CA GLU A 99 -14.43 11.47 -15.46
C GLU A 99 -14.66 11.61 -13.94
N GLU A 100 -15.90 11.86 -13.51
CA GLU A 100 -16.27 12.11 -12.12
C GLU A 100 -16.11 10.87 -11.21
N ALA A 101 -16.35 9.68 -11.75
CA ALA A 101 -16.23 8.43 -11.01
C ALA A 101 -14.76 8.03 -10.84
N ALA A 102 -13.94 8.16 -11.90
CA ALA A 102 -12.55 7.72 -11.90
C ALA A 102 -11.65 8.54 -10.97
N THR A 103 -11.83 9.87 -10.91
CA THR A 103 -11.05 10.75 -10.01
C THR A 103 -11.45 10.54 -8.55
N ARG A 104 -12.74 10.35 -8.26
CA ARG A 104 -13.23 10.01 -6.91
C ARG A 104 -12.76 8.65 -6.43
N LEU A 105 -12.75 7.64 -7.31
CA LEU A 105 -12.23 6.30 -7.02
C LEU A 105 -10.72 6.30 -6.73
N SER A 106 -9.94 7.18 -7.38
CA SER A 106 -8.51 7.36 -7.12
C SER A 106 -8.24 7.87 -5.70
N ILE A 107 -8.95 8.93 -5.30
CA ILE A 107 -8.67 9.66 -4.05
C ILE A 107 -9.30 8.98 -2.83
N ALA A 108 -10.29 8.10 -3.01
CA ALA A 108 -10.85 7.26 -1.96
C ALA A 108 -10.10 5.92 -1.77
N GLY A 109 -8.97 5.73 -2.45
CA GLY A 109 -8.23 4.46 -2.41
C GLY A 109 -7.61 4.12 -1.04
N PRO A 110 -7.28 2.83 -0.82
CA PRO A 110 -6.68 2.33 0.42
C PRO A 110 -5.33 2.99 0.77
N HIS A 111 -4.66 3.60 -0.20
CA HIS A 111 -3.35 4.24 -0.03
C HIS A 111 -3.42 5.76 0.08
N VAL A 112 -4.62 6.35 0.00
CA VAL A 112 -4.81 7.80 0.20
C VAL A 112 -5.14 8.02 1.67
N TRP A 113 -4.09 8.29 2.45
CA TRP A 113 -4.18 8.35 3.90
C TRP A 113 -5.09 9.48 4.38
N ASN A 114 -5.05 10.65 3.73
CA ASN A 114 -5.88 11.81 4.08
C ASN A 114 -7.27 11.79 3.41
N SER A 115 -7.74 10.66 2.88
CA SER A 115 -9.05 10.55 2.22
C SER A 115 -10.20 11.11 3.07
N PHE A 116 -10.21 10.83 4.38
CA PHE A 116 -11.18 11.36 5.33
C PHE A 116 -11.11 12.90 5.49
N MET A 117 -9.94 13.50 5.29
CA MET A 117 -9.79 14.97 5.30
C MET A 117 -10.27 15.59 3.98
N LEU A 118 -10.20 14.83 2.89
CA LEU A 118 -10.61 15.26 1.55
C LEU A 118 -12.12 15.11 1.33
N GLU A 119 -12.80 14.29 2.12
CA GLU A 119 -14.23 14.00 1.99
C GLU A 119 -15.14 15.26 1.92
N PRO A 120 -15.00 16.27 2.81
CA PRO A 120 -15.84 17.46 2.75
C PRO A 120 -15.66 18.26 1.45
N PHE A 121 -14.45 18.23 0.88
CA PHE A 121 -14.17 18.90 -0.38
C PHE A 121 -14.81 18.17 -1.57
N PHE A 122 -15.07 16.87 -1.48
CA PHE A 122 -15.84 16.19 -2.50
C PHE A 122 -17.29 16.65 -2.55
N ALA A 123 -17.90 16.90 -1.39
CA ALA A 123 -19.25 17.46 -1.32
C ALA A 123 -19.27 18.89 -1.88
N LEU A 124 -18.25 19.70 -1.57
CA LEU A 124 -18.08 21.03 -2.17
C LEU A 124 -17.95 20.92 -3.70
N GLY A 125 -17.13 20.00 -4.20
CA GLY A 125 -16.92 19.80 -5.63
C GLY A 125 -18.19 19.46 -6.41
N GLU A 126 -19.19 18.81 -5.79
CA GLU A 126 -20.50 18.56 -6.42
C GLU A 126 -21.28 19.85 -6.67
N THR A 127 -21.07 20.85 -5.84
CA THR A 127 -21.75 22.14 -5.93
C THR A 127 -21.07 23.11 -6.90
N LEU A 128 -19.79 22.86 -7.22
CA LEU A 128 -19.00 23.70 -8.13
C LEU A 128 -19.19 23.28 -9.59
N ALA A 129 -19.04 24.24 -10.50
CA ALA A 129 -19.12 24.01 -11.94
C ALA A 129 -17.95 24.67 -12.68
N GLY A 130 -17.64 24.17 -13.87
CA GLY A 130 -16.60 24.74 -14.73
C GLY A 130 -15.23 24.76 -14.06
N SER A 131 -14.50 25.87 -14.22
CA SER A 131 -13.11 26.02 -13.79
C SER A 131 -12.89 25.89 -12.29
N GLU A 132 -13.86 26.29 -11.46
CA GLU A 132 -13.74 26.21 -10.00
C GLU A 132 -13.64 24.76 -9.54
N ARG A 133 -14.41 23.88 -10.18
CA ARG A 133 -14.37 22.45 -9.92
C ARG A 133 -13.06 21.83 -10.41
N THR A 134 -12.59 22.21 -11.59
CA THR A 134 -11.30 21.74 -12.13
C THR A 134 -10.15 22.12 -11.18
N ILE A 135 -10.08 23.39 -10.76
CA ILE A 135 -9.05 23.86 -9.81
C ILE A 135 -9.12 23.07 -8.50
N LEU A 136 -10.32 22.79 -7.99
CA LEU A 136 -10.47 21.99 -6.78
C LEU A 136 -9.85 20.59 -6.97
N TYR A 137 -10.25 19.85 -8.00
CA TYR A 137 -9.83 18.45 -8.17
C TYR A 137 -8.40 18.27 -8.69
N GLU A 138 -7.92 19.17 -9.55
CA GLU A 138 -6.61 19.04 -10.20
C GLU A 138 -5.49 19.78 -9.46
N ASP A 139 -5.79 20.94 -8.85
CA ASP A 139 -4.74 21.80 -8.26
C ASP A 139 -4.77 21.81 -6.73
N PHE A 140 -5.95 21.68 -6.12
CA PHE A 140 -6.14 21.86 -4.68
C PHE A 140 -6.12 20.54 -3.89
N LEU A 141 -6.85 19.52 -4.35
CA LEU A 141 -6.89 18.23 -3.68
C LEU A 141 -5.59 17.47 -3.86
N LEU A 142 -4.96 17.13 -2.74
CA LEU A 142 -3.65 16.49 -2.73
C LEU A 142 -3.71 15.17 -1.95
N PRO A 143 -3.70 14.02 -2.65
CA PRO A 143 -3.62 12.71 -2.01
C PRO A 143 -2.28 12.55 -1.29
N LEU A 144 -2.32 12.28 0.02
CA LEU A 144 -1.15 11.97 0.82
C LEU A 144 -1.00 10.46 0.95
N VAL A 145 0.20 9.95 0.67
CA VAL A 145 0.52 8.53 0.78
C VAL A 145 1.44 8.34 1.96
N ARG A 146 1.09 7.41 2.86
CA ARG A 146 1.95 7.00 3.97
C ARG A 146 2.84 5.85 3.53
N GLY A 147 4.15 5.92 3.80
CA GLY A 147 5.06 4.83 3.51
C GLY A 147 6.47 5.31 3.17
N PHE A 148 7.03 4.85 2.06
CA PHE A 148 8.40 5.19 1.65
C PHE A 148 8.46 5.47 0.15
N PHE A 149 9.25 6.47 -0.21
CA PHE A 149 9.64 6.71 -1.59
C PHE A 149 11.15 6.91 -1.65
N GLY A 150 11.82 6.12 -2.49
CA GLY A 150 13.25 6.24 -2.76
C GLY A 150 13.51 6.15 -4.24
N VAL A 151 14.49 6.91 -4.71
CA VAL A 151 14.90 6.93 -6.11
C VAL A 151 16.41 7.00 -6.20
N GLU A 152 17.00 6.14 -7.02
CA GLU A 152 18.44 6.08 -7.27
C GLU A 152 18.73 6.00 -8.76
N HIS A 153 19.83 6.62 -9.19
CA HIS A 153 20.26 6.59 -10.58
C HIS A 153 21.45 5.64 -10.72
N VAL A 154 21.29 4.61 -11.54
CA VAL A 154 22.30 3.59 -11.77
C VAL A 154 22.73 3.62 -13.23
N ARG A 155 24.03 3.82 -13.48
CA ARG A 155 24.58 3.65 -14.83
C ARG A 155 25.00 2.20 -15.04
N HIS A 156 24.49 1.59 -16.10
CA HIS A 156 24.88 0.26 -16.54
C HIS A 156 25.32 0.33 -18.00
N GLY A 157 26.64 0.38 -18.22
CA GLY A 157 27.21 0.60 -19.54
C GLY A 157 26.74 1.94 -20.14
N PRO A 158 26.19 1.96 -21.38
CA PRO A 158 25.71 3.18 -22.02
C PRO A 158 24.31 3.61 -21.54
N VAL A 159 23.63 2.80 -20.73
CA VAL A 159 22.26 3.03 -20.28
C VAL A 159 22.27 3.65 -18.88
N THR A 160 21.41 4.65 -18.67
CA THR A 160 21.11 5.16 -17.33
C THR A 160 19.74 4.66 -16.91
N LEU A 161 19.70 4.02 -15.75
CA LEU A 161 18.50 3.50 -15.11
C LEU A 161 18.13 4.41 -13.94
N GLU A 162 16.84 4.65 -13.80
CA GLU A 162 16.26 5.25 -12.61
C GLU A 162 15.48 4.16 -11.85
N VAL A 163 15.94 3.85 -10.65
CA VAL A 163 15.40 2.80 -9.79
C VAL A 163 14.53 3.45 -8.72
N HIS A 164 13.24 3.14 -8.72
CA HIS A 164 12.30 3.62 -7.71
C HIS A 164 11.89 2.48 -6.78
N ILE A 165 11.80 2.78 -5.49
CA ILE A 165 11.15 1.94 -4.48
C ILE A 165 10.02 2.76 -3.88
N ILE A 166 8.79 2.33 -4.13
CA ILE A 166 7.59 3.01 -3.66
C ILE A 166 6.84 2.03 -2.75
N SER A 167 6.79 2.31 -1.45
CA SER A 167 6.02 1.54 -0.49
C SER A 167 4.85 2.38 0.01
N ARG A 168 3.64 1.85 -0.11
CA ARG A 168 2.38 2.46 0.32
C ARG A 168 1.79 1.64 1.43
N ARG A 169 1.34 2.29 2.50
CA ARG A 169 0.65 1.65 3.62
C ARG A 169 -0.84 1.86 3.50
N ASP A 170 -1.59 0.78 3.68
CA ASP A 170 -3.05 0.85 3.78
C ASP A 170 -3.45 1.45 5.13
N TRP A 171 -4.44 2.33 5.13
CA TRP A 171 -4.91 3.03 6.33
C TRP A 171 -6.03 2.30 7.09
N HIS A 172 -6.77 1.37 6.47
CA HIS A 172 -7.97 0.73 7.02
C HIS A 172 -7.70 0.01 8.35
N ARG A 173 -6.54 -0.64 8.48
CA ARG A 173 -6.15 -1.37 9.70
C ARG A 173 -4.81 -0.92 10.28
N GLU A 174 -4.57 0.39 10.31
CA GLU A 174 -3.43 0.95 11.04
C GLU A 174 -3.70 1.10 12.55
N GLY A 175 -2.69 0.82 13.36
CA GLY A 175 -2.74 0.93 14.81
C GLY A 175 -1.46 0.43 15.47
N THR A 176 -1.37 0.60 16.79
CA THR A 176 -0.18 0.20 17.54
C THR A 176 -0.01 -1.33 17.56
N ARG A 177 1.25 -1.79 17.66
CA ARG A 177 1.67 -3.20 17.65
C ARG A 177 0.87 -4.11 18.60
N PHE A 178 0.39 -3.55 19.71
CA PHE A 178 -0.34 -4.27 20.77
C PHE A 178 -1.86 -4.21 20.64
N ALA A 179 -2.39 -3.32 19.80
CA ALA A 179 -3.82 -3.09 19.63
C ALA A 179 -4.40 -3.80 18.39
N LYS A 180 -3.64 -3.87 17.29
CA LYS A 180 -4.14 -4.38 16.01
C LYS A 180 -3.17 -5.38 15.37
N ARG A 181 -3.49 -6.67 15.48
CA ARG A 181 -2.85 -7.79 14.77
C ARG A 181 -3.92 -8.60 14.06
N GLY A 182 -3.50 -9.36 13.05
CA GLY A 182 -4.41 -10.21 12.28
C GLY A 182 -5.40 -9.42 11.44
N ILE A 183 -6.52 -10.07 11.15
CA ILE A 183 -7.60 -9.58 10.29
C ILE A 183 -8.73 -8.92 11.13
N ASP A 184 -9.56 -8.05 10.53
CA ASP A 184 -10.90 -7.70 11.06
C ASP A 184 -12.03 -8.34 10.26
N ALA A 185 -13.27 -8.13 10.71
CA ALA A 185 -14.48 -8.64 10.08
C ALA A 185 -14.63 -8.24 8.60
N ASP A 186 -14.10 -7.08 8.22
CA ASP A 186 -14.18 -6.58 6.85
C ASP A 186 -13.10 -7.17 5.92
N GLY A 187 -12.16 -7.95 6.48
CA GLY A 187 -11.08 -8.58 5.73
C GLY A 187 -9.83 -7.72 5.61
N ASN A 188 -9.71 -6.62 6.36
CA ASN A 188 -8.49 -5.81 6.37
C ASN A 188 -7.47 -6.44 7.31
N VAL A 189 -6.20 -6.47 6.90
CA VAL A 189 -5.11 -7.03 7.71
C VAL A 189 -4.21 -5.94 8.26
N ALA A 190 -3.76 -6.11 9.50
CA ALA A 190 -2.91 -5.12 10.14
C ALA A 190 -1.58 -4.95 9.39
N ALA A 191 -1.09 -3.71 9.34
CA ALA A 191 0.17 -3.34 8.68
C ALA A 191 0.28 -3.82 7.23
N PHE A 192 -0.83 -3.82 6.49
CA PHE A 192 -0.82 -4.06 5.06
C PHE A 192 -0.01 -2.96 4.36
N ALA A 193 0.91 -3.37 3.50
CA ALA A 193 1.68 -2.45 2.68
C ALA A 193 1.93 -3.08 1.31
N GLU A 194 1.83 -2.24 0.29
CA GLU A 194 2.18 -2.56 -1.08
C GLU A 194 3.54 -1.92 -1.38
N THR A 195 4.48 -2.69 -1.94
CA THR A 195 5.77 -2.18 -2.37
C THR A 195 5.96 -2.44 -3.85
N GLU A 196 6.21 -1.38 -4.59
CA GLU A 196 6.44 -1.37 -6.03
C GLU A 196 7.87 -0.95 -6.33
N PHE A 197 8.58 -1.82 -7.04
CA PHE A 197 9.90 -1.54 -7.59
C PHE A 197 9.73 -1.14 -9.04
N GLN A 198 10.13 0.08 -9.39
CA GLN A 198 10.10 0.53 -10.78
C GLN A 198 11.52 0.70 -11.30
N LEU A 199 11.78 0.18 -12.49
CA LEU A 199 13.00 0.43 -13.23
C LEU A 199 12.63 1.19 -14.48
N ARG A 200 13.09 2.44 -14.57
CA ARG A 200 12.90 3.30 -15.73
C ARG A 200 14.22 3.42 -16.48
N VAL A 201 14.23 2.92 -17.71
CA VAL A 201 15.33 3.10 -18.65
C VAL A 201 15.21 4.49 -19.25
N LEU A 202 16.16 5.37 -18.93
CA LEU A 202 16.14 6.73 -19.47
C LEU A 202 16.47 6.72 -20.97
N PRO A 203 15.82 7.60 -21.75
CA PRO A 203 16.05 7.64 -23.19
C PRO A 203 17.50 8.01 -23.52
N SER A 204 18.05 7.37 -24.54
CA SER A 204 19.37 7.65 -25.11
C SER A 204 19.29 7.73 -26.64
N ALA A 205 20.39 8.07 -27.31
CA ALA A 205 20.43 8.19 -28.78
C ALA A 205 19.85 6.97 -29.52
N ASN A 206 19.95 5.77 -28.93
CA ASN A 206 19.47 4.52 -29.53
C ASN A 206 18.47 3.77 -28.64
N THR A 207 17.92 4.42 -27.60
CA THR A 207 17.06 3.74 -26.61
C THR A 207 15.87 4.62 -26.31
N LEU A 208 14.66 4.11 -26.59
CA LEU A 208 13.44 4.74 -26.15
C LEU A 208 13.25 4.50 -24.65
N GLU A 209 12.54 5.41 -23.99
CA GLU A 209 12.17 5.21 -22.59
C GLU A 209 11.36 3.92 -22.43
N GLN A 210 11.67 3.16 -21.38
CA GLN A 210 10.93 1.96 -20.99
C GLN A 210 10.81 1.96 -19.47
N THR A 211 9.64 1.61 -18.95
CA THR A 211 9.44 1.48 -17.51
C THR A 211 8.87 0.10 -17.20
N VAL A 212 9.55 -0.64 -16.35
CA VAL A 212 9.03 -1.88 -15.77
C VAL A 212 8.72 -1.67 -14.30
N SER A 213 7.71 -2.37 -13.80
CA SER A 213 7.27 -2.30 -12.42
C SER A 213 6.95 -3.70 -11.91
N PHE A 214 7.44 -4.03 -10.72
CA PHE A 214 7.11 -5.24 -9.99
C PHE A 214 6.52 -4.88 -8.62
N VAL A 215 5.39 -5.48 -8.31
CA VAL A 215 4.63 -5.22 -7.09
C VAL A 215 4.62 -6.45 -6.20
N GLN A 216 4.91 -6.24 -4.92
CA GLN A 216 4.70 -7.21 -3.86
C GLN A 216 3.85 -6.60 -2.75
N VAL A 217 3.14 -7.43 -1.99
CA VAL A 217 2.40 -6.99 -0.81
C VAL A 217 2.91 -7.67 0.43
N ARG A 218 2.77 -7.02 1.58
CA ARG A 218 3.02 -7.62 2.89
C ARG A 218 1.91 -7.26 3.84
N GLY A 219 1.71 -8.09 4.86
CA GLY A 219 0.75 -7.79 5.91
C GLY A 219 0.75 -8.84 7.00
N SER A 220 -0.04 -8.59 8.05
CA SER A 220 -0.27 -9.59 9.09
C SER A 220 -0.83 -10.90 8.51
N VAL A 221 -0.64 -12.00 9.23
CA VAL A 221 -1.30 -13.27 8.92
C VAL A 221 -2.82 -13.03 8.96
N PRO A 222 -3.57 -13.39 7.90
CA PRO A 222 -4.98 -13.04 7.74
C PRO A 222 -5.90 -13.97 8.57
N ALA A 223 -5.65 -14.03 9.87
CA ALA A 223 -6.45 -14.77 10.83
C ALA A 223 -6.70 -13.89 12.06
N TYR A 224 -7.68 -14.24 12.89
CA TYR A 224 -7.88 -13.60 14.18
C TYR A 224 -6.82 -14.06 15.18
N TRP A 225 -5.93 -13.13 15.52
CA TRP A 225 -4.94 -13.33 16.59
C TRP A 225 -4.57 -11.99 17.23
N THR A 226 -4.14 -12.05 18.48
CA THR A 226 -3.69 -10.87 19.22
C THR A 226 -2.33 -11.11 19.85
N GLU A 227 -1.61 -10.03 20.12
CA GLU A 227 -0.32 -10.06 20.80
C GLU A 227 -0.40 -9.16 22.02
N LYS A 228 -0.25 -9.73 23.22
CA LYS A 228 -0.28 -8.96 24.47
C LYS A 228 1.10 -8.94 25.12
N PRO A 229 1.54 -7.79 25.69
CA PRO A 229 2.68 -7.75 26.58
C PRO A 229 2.48 -8.74 27.74
N ARG A 230 3.55 -9.44 28.13
CA ARG A 230 3.58 -10.15 29.41
C ARG A 230 4.02 -9.17 30.49
N GLU A 231 3.60 -9.40 31.75
CA GLU A 231 4.11 -8.64 32.90
C GLU A 231 5.64 -8.73 32.99
N TYR A 232 6.21 -9.88 32.63
CA TYR A 232 7.64 -10.09 32.42
C TYR A 232 7.88 -11.04 31.24
N GLY A 233 8.84 -10.72 30.35
CA GLY A 233 9.28 -11.57 29.24
C GLY A 233 8.64 -11.29 27.87
N ALA A 234 8.83 -12.21 26.92
CA ALA A 234 8.45 -12.05 25.51
C ALA A 234 6.92 -11.95 25.30
N LEU A 235 6.51 -11.23 24.24
CA LEU A 235 5.11 -11.02 23.88
C LEU A 235 4.35 -12.35 23.71
N ARG A 236 3.12 -12.41 24.23
CA ARG A 236 2.26 -13.60 24.15
C ARG A 236 1.27 -13.44 22.98
N VAL A 237 1.44 -14.28 21.96
CA VAL A 237 0.44 -14.49 20.91
C VAL A 237 -0.73 -15.28 21.50
N LYS A 238 -1.95 -14.82 21.24
CA LYS A 238 -3.20 -15.48 21.60
C LYS A 238 -4.01 -15.76 20.35
N ILE A 239 -4.42 -17.01 20.19
CA ILE A 239 -5.19 -17.54 19.08
C ILE A 239 -6.38 -18.27 19.69
N SER A 240 -7.60 -18.02 19.17
CA SER A 240 -8.80 -18.75 19.59
C SER A 240 -8.66 -20.23 19.23
N LYS A 241 -9.28 -21.13 20.01
CA LYS A 241 -9.37 -22.55 19.64
C LYS A 241 -10.19 -22.74 18.36
N ASN A 242 -11.12 -21.82 18.09
CA ASN A 242 -11.98 -21.83 16.90
C ASN A 242 -11.51 -20.80 15.86
N ALA A 243 -10.23 -20.40 15.90
CA ALA A 243 -9.72 -19.32 15.04
C ALA A 243 -9.96 -19.54 13.55
N VAL A 244 -9.94 -20.79 13.06
CA VAL A 244 -10.29 -21.11 11.66
C VAL A 244 -11.72 -20.69 11.35
N ASN A 245 -12.70 -21.22 12.09
CA ASN A 245 -14.11 -20.92 11.85
C ASN A 245 -14.42 -19.43 12.04
N GLU A 246 -13.82 -18.79 13.04
CA GLU A 246 -13.99 -17.36 13.29
C GLU A 246 -13.40 -16.54 12.14
N SER A 247 -12.25 -16.94 11.57
CA SER A 247 -11.53 -16.15 10.56
C SER A 247 -11.92 -16.47 9.13
N LEU A 248 -12.66 -17.55 8.85
CA LEU A 248 -12.91 -18.04 7.49
C LEU A 248 -13.59 -17.00 6.60
N ASP A 249 -14.70 -16.43 7.04
CA ASP A 249 -15.43 -15.43 6.26
C ASP A 249 -14.61 -14.15 5.99
N PRO A 250 -13.97 -13.53 7.01
CA PRO A 250 -13.03 -12.42 6.76
C PRO A 250 -11.86 -12.80 5.85
N PHE A 251 -11.32 -14.01 6.01
CA PHE A 251 -10.22 -14.51 5.19
C PHE A 251 -10.62 -14.64 3.72
N GLU A 252 -11.82 -15.14 3.43
CA GLU A 252 -12.36 -15.17 2.07
C GLU A 252 -12.57 -13.77 1.50
N ARG A 253 -13.14 -12.82 2.27
CA ARG A 253 -13.27 -11.41 1.83
C ARG A 253 -11.92 -10.83 1.46
N HIS A 254 -10.92 -11.04 2.31
CA HIS A 254 -9.57 -10.60 2.09
C HIS A 254 -8.94 -11.21 0.84
N LEU A 255 -9.10 -12.52 0.62
CA LEU A 255 -8.59 -13.17 -0.57
C LEU A 255 -9.31 -12.69 -1.83
N ARG A 256 -10.64 -12.51 -1.80
CA ARG A 256 -11.40 -11.92 -2.93
C ARG A 256 -10.86 -10.55 -3.28
N HIS A 257 -10.58 -9.71 -2.28
CA HIS A 257 -9.99 -8.39 -2.51
C HIS A 257 -8.61 -8.48 -3.16
N LEU A 258 -7.72 -9.34 -2.63
CA LEU A 258 -6.39 -9.51 -3.22
C LEU A 258 -6.46 -10.08 -4.64
N ALA A 259 -7.30 -11.09 -4.89
CA ALA A 259 -7.46 -11.69 -6.20
C ALA A 259 -8.03 -10.70 -7.23
N ALA A 260 -8.98 -9.84 -6.81
CA ALA A 260 -9.54 -8.81 -7.67
C ALA A 260 -8.54 -7.67 -7.98
N GLU A 261 -7.71 -7.30 -7.02
CA GLU A 261 -6.76 -6.20 -7.19
C GLU A 261 -5.48 -6.63 -7.90
N TYR A 262 -4.99 -7.84 -7.60
CA TYR A 262 -3.67 -8.29 -8.02
C TYR A 262 -3.66 -9.55 -8.89
N GLY A 263 -4.75 -10.32 -8.93
CA GLY A 263 -4.74 -11.67 -9.46
C GLY A 263 -4.27 -12.71 -8.42
N PRO A 264 -3.83 -13.91 -8.86
CA PRO A 264 -3.45 -15.00 -7.97
C PRO A 264 -2.41 -14.59 -6.92
N VAL A 265 -2.57 -15.06 -5.69
CA VAL A 265 -1.74 -14.70 -4.54
C VAL A 265 -0.79 -15.83 -4.21
N HIS A 266 0.51 -15.56 -4.21
CA HIS A 266 1.51 -16.48 -3.66
C HIS A 266 1.94 -16.00 -2.28
N ALA A 267 1.45 -16.65 -1.24
CA ALA A 267 1.74 -16.28 0.14
C ALA A 267 2.98 -17.00 0.67
N MET A 268 4.03 -16.25 0.98
CA MET A 268 5.22 -16.72 1.69
C MET A 268 5.09 -16.39 3.18
N ALA A 269 4.90 -17.43 4.00
CA ALA A 269 4.72 -17.29 5.44
C ALA A 269 6.01 -17.57 6.20
N TYR A 270 6.69 -16.49 6.62
CA TYR A 270 7.85 -16.55 7.51
C TYR A 270 7.41 -16.74 8.96
N LEU A 271 6.92 -17.94 9.25
CA LEU A 271 6.46 -18.38 10.57
C LEU A 271 7.21 -19.66 10.93
N HIS A 272 7.69 -19.77 12.17
CA HIS A 272 8.44 -20.95 12.58
C HIS A 272 7.57 -22.22 12.57
N GLY A 273 8.11 -23.33 12.07
CA GLY A 273 7.51 -24.66 12.14
C GLY A 273 8.64 -25.68 12.24
N PRO A 274 9.03 -26.08 13.47
CA PRO A 274 8.23 -26.95 14.33
C PRO A 274 7.91 -26.36 15.73
N TYR A 275 7.01 -27.03 16.48
CA TYR A 275 6.74 -26.71 17.89
C TYR A 275 7.99 -26.89 18.74
N HIS A 276 8.64 -25.79 19.11
CA HIS A 276 9.72 -25.77 20.08
C HIS A 276 9.64 -24.52 20.97
N GLY A 277 9.11 -24.69 22.18
CA GLY A 277 9.26 -23.73 23.27
C GLY A 277 8.58 -22.38 23.00
N LEU A 278 9.36 -21.29 22.95
CA LEU A 278 8.84 -19.92 22.83
C LEU A 278 8.18 -19.61 21.47
N LEU A 279 8.29 -20.50 20.48
CA LEU A 279 7.80 -20.34 19.10
C LEU A 279 6.52 -21.15 18.79
N ASP A 280 5.96 -21.88 19.77
CA ASP A 280 4.75 -22.71 19.60
C ASP A 280 3.54 -21.92 19.09
N ALA A 281 3.48 -20.63 19.41
CA ALA A 281 2.38 -19.78 18.97
C ALA A 281 2.49 -19.34 17.50
N GLU A 282 3.70 -19.26 16.94
CA GLU A 282 3.89 -19.02 15.50
C GLU A 282 3.57 -20.28 14.69
N ALA A 283 3.97 -21.44 15.19
CA ALA A 283 3.60 -22.73 14.60
C ALA A 283 2.08 -22.91 14.60
N HIS A 284 1.40 -22.57 15.70
CA HIS A 284 -0.07 -22.60 15.75
C HIS A 284 -0.70 -21.57 14.79
N LEU A 285 -0.16 -20.36 14.68
CA LEU A 285 -0.65 -19.36 13.74
C LEU A 285 -0.50 -19.82 12.28
N LEU A 286 0.63 -20.44 11.95
CA LEU A 286 0.86 -21.04 10.64
C LEU A 286 -0.14 -22.18 10.37
N GLN A 287 -0.43 -23.01 11.37
CA GLN A 287 -1.40 -24.09 11.24
C GLN A 287 -2.81 -23.57 10.96
N VAL A 288 -3.24 -22.50 11.65
CA VAL A 288 -4.52 -21.83 11.37
C VAL A 288 -4.53 -21.28 9.94
N TYR A 289 -3.45 -20.65 9.49
CA TYR A 289 -3.38 -20.11 8.13
C TYR A 289 -3.46 -21.23 7.07
N LYS A 290 -2.76 -22.35 7.27
CA LYS A 290 -2.85 -23.53 6.40
C LYS A 290 -4.28 -24.06 6.32
N GLN A 291 -4.95 -24.21 7.46
CA GLN A 291 -6.33 -24.69 7.50
C GLN A 291 -7.29 -23.74 6.79
N LEU A 292 -7.13 -22.42 6.96
CA LEU A 292 -7.92 -21.44 6.21
C LEU A 292 -7.74 -21.56 4.69
N VAL A 293 -6.50 -21.73 4.22
CA VAL A 293 -6.21 -21.94 2.80
C VAL A 293 -6.85 -23.23 2.30
N GLU A 294 -6.75 -24.32 3.06
CA GLU A 294 -7.38 -25.60 2.72
C GLU A 294 -8.91 -25.50 2.64
N GLU A 295 -9.56 -24.80 3.58
CA GLU A 295 -11.01 -24.60 3.54
C GLU A 295 -11.45 -23.83 2.29
N VAL A 296 -10.71 -22.77 1.93
CA VAL A 296 -10.99 -22.00 0.71
C VAL A 296 -10.74 -22.83 -0.55
N GLN A 297 -9.72 -23.67 -0.57
CA GLN A 297 -9.44 -24.57 -1.69
C GLN A 297 -10.52 -25.65 -1.88
N ARG A 298 -11.21 -26.06 -0.80
CA ARG A 298 -12.35 -27.00 -0.86
C ARG A 298 -13.66 -26.31 -1.24
N SER A 299 -13.75 -25.00 -1.09
CA SER A 299 -14.95 -24.24 -1.44
C SER A 299 -15.19 -24.31 -2.95
N PRO A 300 -16.43 -24.58 -3.40
CA PRO A 300 -16.79 -24.55 -4.82
C PRO A 300 -16.79 -23.13 -5.42
N ASP A 301 -16.54 -22.10 -4.60
CA ASP A 301 -16.37 -20.72 -5.03
C ASP A 301 -15.16 -20.53 -5.96
N SER A 302 -15.18 -19.45 -6.74
CA SER A 302 -14.11 -19.02 -7.66
C SER A 302 -12.76 -18.69 -7.00
N LEU A 303 -12.62 -18.93 -5.70
CA LEU A 303 -11.39 -18.71 -4.93
C LEU A 303 -10.45 -19.91 -4.95
N ALA A 304 -10.92 -21.09 -5.34
CA ALA A 304 -10.06 -22.25 -5.50
C ALA A 304 -8.92 -21.95 -6.50
N GLY A 305 -7.68 -22.18 -6.07
CA GLY A 305 -6.48 -21.87 -6.87
C GLY A 305 -6.08 -20.39 -6.90
N GLN A 306 -6.80 -19.49 -6.22
CA GLN A 306 -6.40 -18.08 -6.11
C GLN A 306 -5.30 -17.82 -5.08
N ILE A 307 -4.98 -18.83 -4.25
CA ILE A 307 -3.91 -18.73 -3.25
C ILE A 307 -3.05 -20.00 -3.21
N THR A 308 -1.75 -19.78 -3.28
CA THR A 308 -0.71 -20.75 -2.92
C THR A 308 -0.08 -20.29 -1.60
N LEU A 309 0.15 -21.22 -0.67
CA LEU A 309 0.76 -20.93 0.62
C LEU A 309 2.02 -21.75 0.82
N ASP A 310 3.12 -21.04 0.95
CA ASP A 310 4.45 -21.58 1.17
C ASP A 310 4.96 -21.22 2.57
N PRO A 311 5.00 -22.19 3.50
CA PRO A 311 5.57 -21.99 4.81
C PRO A 311 7.10 -21.96 4.74
N ILE A 312 7.71 -20.83 5.10
CA ILE A 312 9.17 -20.68 5.12
C ILE A 312 9.63 -20.83 6.57
N GLY A 313 10.16 -22.02 6.86
CA GLY A 313 10.78 -22.31 8.15
C GLY A 313 12.13 -21.60 8.26
N LEU A 314 12.20 -20.55 9.07
CA LEU A 314 13.48 -19.92 9.38
C LEU A 314 14.36 -20.92 10.12
N ASN A 315 15.40 -21.43 9.45
CA ASN A 315 16.46 -22.19 10.10
C ASN A 315 17.56 -21.23 10.56
N PRO A 316 17.61 -20.85 11.86
CA PRO A 316 18.61 -19.91 12.36
C PRO A 316 20.05 -20.44 12.24
N LYS A 317 20.25 -21.73 11.94
CA LYS A 317 21.57 -22.32 11.77
C LYS A 317 22.14 -22.16 10.36
N ASN A 318 21.34 -21.78 9.35
CA ASN A 318 21.85 -21.61 7.99
C ASN A 318 21.08 -20.53 7.18
N PRO A 319 21.30 -19.23 7.48
CA PRO A 319 20.58 -18.14 6.83
C PRO A 319 20.90 -17.97 5.34
N LYS A 320 22.01 -18.55 4.84
CA LYS A 320 22.44 -18.42 3.44
C LYS A 320 21.63 -19.25 2.45
N LEU A 321 20.91 -20.27 2.90
CA LEU A 321 20.04 -21.09 2.04
C LEU A 321 18.71 -20.39 1.74
N ILE A 322 18.35 -19.38 2.55
CA ILE A 322 17.04 -18.75 2.51
C ILE A 322 16.81 -18.02 1.17
N PRO A 323 17.75 -17.23 0.60
CA PRO A 323 17.55 -16.59 -0.70
C PRO A 323 17.39 -17.58 -1.86
N ASP A 324 18.17 -18.67 -1.88
CA ASP A 324 18.10 -19.68 -2.95
C ASP A 324 16.81 -20.50 -2.87
N GLU A 325 16.39 -20.88 -1.66
CA GLU A 325 15.12 -21.57 -1.42
C GLU A 325 13.92 -20.67 -1.76
N ILE A 326 13.93 -19.40 -1.33
CA ILE A 326 12.90 -18.41 -1.70
C ILE A 326 12.89 -18.18 -3.21
N GLY A 327 14.06 -18.05 -3.84
CA GLY A 327 14.19 -17.87 -5.28
C GLY A 327 13.50 -19.01 -6.02
N GLY A 328 13.87 -20.26 -5.72
CA GLY A 328 13.25 -21.43 -6.35
C GLY A 328 11.74 -21.53 -6.11
N MET A 329 11.24 -21.10 -4.96
CA MET A 329 9.80 -21.08 -4.64
C MET A 329 9.06 -19.94 -5.35
N ALA A 330 9.73 -18.81 -5.59
CA ALA A 330 9.17 -17.66 -6.28
C ALA A 330 9.25 -17.79 -7.80
N ASP A 331 10.24 -18.49 -8.35
CA ASP A 331 10.54 -18.49 -9.79
C ASP A 331 9.34 -18.92 -10.64
N GLU A 332 8.69 -20.04 -10.30
CA GLU A 332 7.51 -20.52 -11.02
C GLU A 332 6.38 -19.49 -11.00
N PHE A 333 6.18 -18.83 -9.85
CA PHE A 333 5.16 -17.80 -9.71
C PHE A 333 5.54 -16.52 -10.46
N LEU A 334 6.80 -16.11 -10.45
CA LEU A 334 7.29 -14.93 -11.15
C LEU A 334 7.19 -15.11 -12.67
N ASP A 335 7.45 -16.32 -13.17
CA ASP A 335 7.27 -16.65 -14.59
C ASP A 335 5.80 -16.54 -15.02
N GLN A 336 4.88 -16.99 -14.16
CA GLN A 336 3.43 -16.93 -14.41
C GLN A 336 2.86 -15.51 -14.26
N SER A 337 3.18 -14.83 -13.15
CA SER A 337 2.63 -13.52 -12.80
C SER A 337 3.29 -12.37 -13.57
N GLY A 338 4.56 -12.51 -13.94
CA GLY A 338 5.34 -11.54 -14.69
C GLY A 338 5.49 -10.20 -13.97
N TRP A 339 5.66 -9.14 -14.76
CA TRP A 339 5.80 -7.77 -14.30
C TRP A 339 5.00 -6.84 -15.21
N THR A 340 4.75 -5.62 -14.72
CA THR A 340 4.16 -4.57 -15.52
C THR A 340 5.23 -3.95 -16.42
N HIS A 341 4.96 -3.81 -17.71
CA HIS A 341 5.86 -3.18 -18.68
C HIS A 341 5.13 -2.11 -19.47
N VAL A 342 5.68 -0.90 -19.44
CA VAL A 342 5.20 0.26 -20.18
C VAL A 342 6.31 0.71 -21.14
N ALA A 343 5.99 0.79 -22.43
CA ALA A 343 6.90 1.31 -23.47
C ALA A 343 6.62 2.79 -23.74
N GLY A 344 7.69 3.57 -23.97
CA GLY A 344 7.61 5.02 -24.18
C GLY A 344 7.67 5.82 -22.88
N ASP A 345 7.52 7.14 -22.97
CA ASP A 345 7.49 8.00 -21.77
C ASP A 345 6.30 7.60 -20.90
N ALA A 346 6.58 6.99 -19.73
CA ALA A 346 5.53 6.52 -18.83
C ALA A 346 4.60 7.64 -18.35
N ARG A 347 4.96 8.92 -18.51
CA ARG A 347 4.13 10.08 -18.22
C ARG A 347 3.39 10.59 -19.45
N GLY A 348 3.91 10.29 -20.65
CA GLY A 348 3.39 10.76 -21.93
C GLY A 348 2.10 10.07 -22.36
N PRO A 349 1.31 10.74 -23.23
CA PRO A 349 0.07 10.19 -23.77
C PRO A 349 0.31 9.03 -24.74
N HIS A 350 1.52 8.85 -25.24
CA HIS A 350 1.87 7.79 -26.20
C HIS A 350 2.48 6.55 -25.56
N ALA A 351 2.60 6.50 -24.22
CA ALA A 351 3.08 5.29 -23.57
C ALA A 351 2.04 4.17 -23.62
N GLU A 352 2.53 2.99 -23.98
CA GLU A 352 1.74 1.78 -24.19
C GLU A 352 1.96 0.80 -23.03
N LEU A 353 0.87 0.27 -22.46
CA LEU A 353 0.95 -0.84 -21.50
C LEU A 353 1.15 -2.13 -22.30
N VAL A 354 2.40 -2.61 -22.36
CA VAL A 354 2.80 -3.79 -23.13
C VAL A 354 2.42 -5.07 -22.38
N ARG A 355 2.59 -5.06 -21.05
CA ARG A 355 2.26 -6.19 -20.17
C ARG A 355 1.80 -5.65 -18.82
N GLU A 356 0.85 -6.33 -18.21
CA GLU A 356 0.46 -6.11 -16.81
C GLU A 356 0.88 -7.32 -15.96
N GLN A 357 1.31 -7.04 -14.73
CA GLN A 357 1.55 -8.09 -13.74
C GLN A 357 0.22 -8.74 -13.34
N ASN A 358 0.13 -10.06 -13.42
CA ASN A 358 -1.07 -10.84 -13.14
C ASN A 358 -0.83 -11.85 -12.02
N GLY A 359 -0.71 -11.32 -10.81
CA GLY A 359 -0.47 -12.04 -9.56
C GLY A 359 0.33 -11.18 -8.60
N VAL A 360 0.27 -11.48 -7.30
CA VAL A 360 1.15 -10.84 -6.31
C VAL A 360 1.82 -11.82 -5.36
N LEU A 361 3.11 -11.56 -5.11
CA LEU A 361 3.83 -12.18 -4.01
C LEU A 361 3.43 -11.49 -2.70
N ARG A 362 2.84 -12.26 -1.79
CA ARG A 362 2.46 -11.80 -0.46
C ARG A 362 3.44 -12.32 0.59
N ILE A 363 4.05 -11.42 1.33
CA ILE A 363 4.93 -11.77 2.45
C ILE A 363 4.17 -11.62 3.77
N ASN A 364 4.10 -12.72 4.53
CA ASN A 364 3.58 -12.74 5.88
C ASN A 364 4.73 -12.91 6.88
N CYS A 365 4.83 -12.01 7.86
CA CYS A 365 5.74 -12.16 8.99
C CYS A 365 5.03 -11.68 10.27
N ARG A 366 5.43 -12.21 11.43
CA ARG A 366 4.96 -11.70 12.73
C ARG A 366 5.53 -10.30 13.02
N GLU A 367 6.76 -10.03 12.59
CA GLU A 367 7.51 -8.78 12.82
C GLU A 367 8.13 -8.26 11.51
N CYS A 368 7.28 -7.79 10.58
CA CYS A 368 7.65 -7.45 9.19
C CYS A 368 8.67 -6.32 9.01
N VAL A 369 9.19 -5.69 10.08
CA VAL A 369 10.10 -4.53 9.98
C VAL A 369 11.57 -4.94 10.16
N SER A 370 11.89 -5.89 11.04
CA SER A 370 13.30 -6.19 11.38
C SER A 370 13.95 -7.26 10.49
N PHE A 371 13.17 -8.16 9.91
CA PHE A 371 13.72 -9.28 9.13
C PHE A 371 13.99 -8.91 7.67
N HIS A 372 13.15 -8.06 7.06
CA HIS A 372 13.21 -7.73 5.63
C HIS A 372 14.48 -6.95 5.23
N PHE A 373 15.08 -6.18 6.15
CA PHE A 373 16.26 -5.36 5.86
C PHE A 373 17.61 -6.06 6.06
N SER A 374 17.70 -7.09 6.92
CA SER A 374 19.01 -7.64 7.30
C SER A 374 19.46 -8.83 6.46
N HIS A 375 18.55 -9.55 5.79
CA HIS A 375 18.87 -10.81 5.12
C HIS A 375 18.70 -10.79 3.59
N PHE A 376 18.03 -9.78 3.02
CA PHE A 376 17.86 -9.66 1.55
C PHE A 376 18.92 -8.77 0.88
N PHE A 377 19.71 -8.00 1.66
CA PHE A 377 20.70 -7.03 1.15
C PHE A 377 22.15 -7.35 1.56
N GLN A 378 22.43 -8.56 2.04
CA GLN A 378 23.78 -9.12 2.14
C GLN A 378 23.92 -10.24 1.12
#